data_AF-A0A8S3QLG3-F1
#
_entry.id   AF-A0A8S3QLG3-F1
#
_cell.length_a   1.000
_cell.length_b   1.000
_cell.length_c   1.000
_cell.angle_alpha   90.00
_cell.angle_beta   90.00
_cell.angle_gamma   90.00
#
_symmetry.space_group_name_H-M   'P 1'
#
loop_
_entity.id
_entity.type
_entity.pdbx_description
1 polymer ?
#
loop_
_entity_poly.entity_id
_entity_poly.type
_entity_poly.pdbx_seq_one_letter_code
_entity_poly.pdbx_strand_id
1 'polypeptide(L)'
;MQGTIPERDKLEEKFNHFWSSWINQLGIKDDTEVLSIADQIKFMLHNKFSSDAAFFNANPSCERLRKLEGSISSHQILTEHFSRHNYLGVFGKETSDKCRNQTVDITNQTFRKIDSMLLELDSQDIRFDISYVTEIMNIIVNDIDDHNDHTRNSYRFNFLPPFRAMIVNHVAVHVSFFFTKLNERYNRKHSPTGQMESYKGTALALFINLVEQKTEDVIAAGFFKEATIKAVVEHVTELLPIDVQEHILVLFGNAKFSLMKDIMVYLANAEKYEEYIEYIHDPTIFAKSWITKLTNDIMFERKGNVETKYAHLAKCRVHKIFCHLLESIQEANENCSQLGQSNVKHWIENFMNHVGESNYLPLSIDILIHVRSRKVSNIRNFTEMVLDTLKDTESIVLKTFQTTIASTVQWNENPIPQIMNRLWGCEAKCMFCYEPCKNTDKDHVSLGFPHQCIQHRPMGIRGFAWAGTDKFIVDFCNYSITTEKHTNGMKMMKRRNGNTTKITRNLIKTGIFYHRLMFQNTGCGLFVNISKNFQKCMASNSQIYQHIGGALPKKQQ
;
A
#
# COMPACT_ATOMS: atom_id res chain seq x y z
N MET A 1 41.23 -10.64 -44.24
CA MET A 1 42.00 -10.20 -43.06
C MET A 1 41.33 -10.77 -41.82
N GLN A 2 41.89 -11.83 -41.23
CA GLN A 2 41.43 -12.36 -39.94
C GLN A 2 42.01 -11.48 -38.84
N GLY A 3 41.24 -10.46 -38.43
CA GLY A 3 41.50 -9.76 -37.18
C GLY A 3 41.00 -10.62 -36.02
N THR A 4 41.78 -10.74 -34.96
CA THR A 4 41.35 -11.35 -33.70
C THR A 4 40.06 -10.68 -33.20
N ILE A 5 39.03 -11.50 -32.92
CA ILE A 5 37.75 -11.02 -32.38
C ILE A 5 38.05 -10.26 -31.08
N PRO A 6 37.64 -8.99 -30.96
CA PRO A 6 37.84 -8.22 -29.74
C PRO A 6 37.11 -8.88 -28.56
N GLU A 7 37.70 -8.76 -27.38
CA GLU A 7 37.09 -9.17 -26.11
C GLU A 7 35.70 -8.53 -25.94
N ARG A 8 34.74 -9.26 -25.34
CA ARG A 8 33.32 -8.87 -25.28
C ARG A 8 33.11 -7.45 -24.77
N ASP A 9 33.80 -7.06 -23.70
CA ASP A 9 33.70 -5.73 -23.10
C ASP A 9 34.08 -4.62 -24.09
N LYS A 10 35.05 -4.86 -24.97
CA LYS A 10 35.46 -3.92 -26.03
C LYS A 10 34.44 -3.84 -27.16
N LEU A 11 33.67 -4.90 -27.40
CA LEU A 11 32.56 -4.87 -28.36
C LEU A 11 31.37 -4.09 -27.80
N GLU A 12 31.06 -4.25 -26.51
CA GLU A 12 30.01 -3.49 -25.83
C GLU A 12 30.34 -1.99 -25.80
N GLU A 13 31.59 -1.62 -25.50
CA GLU A 13 32.04 -0.22 -25.55
C GLU A 13 31.89 0.39 -26.95
N LYS A 14 32.32 -0.33 -27.99
CA LYS A 14 32.16 0.11 -29.40
C LYS A 14 30.70 0.22 -29.79
N PHE A 15 29.86 -0.74 -29.42
CA PHE A 15 28.43 -0.69 -29.67
C PHE A 15 27.81 0.53 -29.00
N ASN A 16 28.15 0.80 -27.73
CA ASN A 16 27.63 1.96 -27.01
C ASN A 16 27.99 3.27 -27.71
N HIS A 17 29.21 3.40 -28.24
CA HIS A 17 29.60 4.56 -29.04
C HIS A 17 28.74 4.69 -30.32
N PHE A 18 28.52 3.59 -31.05
CA PHE A 18 27.65 3.60 -32.24
C PHE A 18 26.19 3.92 -31.88
N TRP A 19 25.67 3.31 -30.82
CA TRP A 19 24.31 3.53 -30.34
C TRP A 19 24.08 5.00 -30.02
N SER A 20 24.94 5.61 -29.20
CA SER A 20 24.83 7.04 -28.87
C SER A 20 24.88 7.93 -30.11
N SER A 21 25.77 7.65 -31.06
CA SER A 21 25.82 8.39 -32.32
C SER A 21 24.53 8.23 -33.13
N TRP A 22 23.96 7.02 -33.18
CA TRP A 22 22.79 6.72 -33.99
C TRP A 22 21.52 7.33 -33.40
N ILE A 23 21.33 7.22 -32.08
CA ILE A 23 20.22 7.88 -31.36
C ILE A 23 20.24 9.40 -31.59
N ASN A 24 21.43 10.01 -31.50
CA ASN A 24 21.59 11.45 -31.77
C ASN A 24 21.22 11.83 -33.21
N GLN A 25 21.56 10.99 -34.20
CA GLN A 25 21.23 11.22 -35.61
C GLN A 25 19.73 11.07 -35.90
N LEU A 26 19.06 10.13 -35.23
CA LEU A 26 17.62 9.93 -35.37
C LEU A 26 16.80 11.09 -34.79
N GLY A 27 17.43 11.97 -34.00
CA GLY A 27 16.77 13.15 -33.44
C GLY A 27 15.64 12.80 -32.48
N ILE A 28 15.67 11.59 -31.89
CA ILE A 28 14.67 11.13 -30.93
C ILE A 28 14.77 12.04 -29.71
N LYS A 29 13.73 12.82 -29.48
CA LYS A 29 13.58 13.68 -28.31
C LYS A 29 12.24 13.37 -27.67
N ASP A 30 12.26 13.23 -26.36
CA ASP A 30 11.01 13.20 -25.60
C ASP A 30 10.37 14.58 -25.66
N ASP A 31 9.05 14.63 -25.51
CA ASP A 31 8.35 15.88 -25.22
C ASP A 31 8.86 16.41 -23.88
N THR A 32 9.89 17.26 -23.91
CA THR A 32 10.38 17.94 -22.72
C THR A 32 9.27 18.86 -22.24
N GLU A 33 8.68 18.53 -21.09
CA GLU A 33 7.86 19.48 -20.34
C GLU A 33 8.70 20.74 -20.12
N VAL A 34 8.16 21.89 -20.56
CA VAL A 34 8.83 23.19 -20.53
C VAL A 34 9.20 23.59 -19.09
N LEU A 35 8.48 23.05 -18.11
CA LEU A 35 8.68 23.27 -16.69
C LEU A 35 8.78 21.92 -15.97
N SER A 36 9.67 21.83 -14.98
CA SER A 36 9.69 20.68 -14.08
C SER A 36 8.35 20.53 -13.36
N ILE A 37 7.99 19.31 -12.96
CA ILE A 37 6.77 19.05 -12.17
C ILE A 37 6.72 19.94 -10.92
N ALA A 38 7.87 20.09 -10.24
CA ALA A 38 8.00 20.99 -9.09
C ALA A 38 7.64 22.44 -9.45
N ASP A 39 8.08 22.93 -10.60
CA ASP A 39 7.79 24.30 -11.05
C ASP A 39 6.35 24.48 -11.54
N GLN A 40 5.76 23.45 -12.16
CA GLN A 40 4.33 23.44 -12.49
C GLN A 40 3.48 23.53 -11.20
N ILE A 41 3.85 22.78 -10.17
CA ILE A 41 3.18 22.83 -8.85
C ILE A 41 3.35 24.22 -8.23
N LYS A 42 4.57 24.79 -8.22
CA LYS A 42 4.82 26.15 -7.71
C LYS A 42 3.96 27.18 -8.44
N PHE A 43 3.87 27.10 -9.76
CA PHE A 43 3.07 28.02 -10.57
C PHE A 43 1.57 27.90 -10.26
N MET A 44 1.05 26.67 -10.16
CA MET A 44 -0.33 26.41 -9.76
C MET A 44 -0.63 26.97 -8.36
N LEU A 45 0.25 26.73 -7.39
CA LEU A 45 0.08 27.25 -6.03
C LEU A 45 0.13 28.78 -6.03
N HIS A 46 1.08 29.38 -6.72
CA HIS A 46 1.17 30.84 -6.84
C HIS A 46 -0.14 31.43 -7.37
N ASN A 47 -0.72 30.83 -8.42
CA ASN A 47 -1.97 31.31 -9.00
C ASN A 47 -3.16 31.10 -8.06
N LYS A 48 -3.25 29.93 -7.40
CA LYS A 48 -4.35 29.59 -6.49
C LYS A 48 -4.40 30.48 -5.25
N PHE A 49 -3.25 31.01 -4.84
CA PHE A 49 -3.11 31.81 -3.63
C PHE A 49 -2.82 33.30 -3.89
N SER A 50 -2.79 33.71 -5.17
CA SER A 50 -2.53 35.10 -5.56
C SER A 50 -3.63 36.07 -5.11
N SER A 51 -4.86 35.60 -4.92
CA SER A 51 -5.96 36.39 -4.32
C SER A 51 -5.70 36.76 -2.85
N ASP A 52 -4.82 36.03 -2.17
CA ASP A 52 -4.39 36.25 -0.78
C ASP A 52 -2.99 36.89 -0.71
N ALA A 53 -2.56 37.64 -1.73
CA ALA A 53 -1.18 38.15 -1.86
C ALA A 53 -0.63 38.88 -0.63
N ALA A 54 -1.47 39.67 0.07
CA ALA A 54 -1.08 40.36 1.29
C ALA A 54 -0.74 39.38 2.44
N PHE A 55 -1.51 38.30 2.55
CA PHE A 55 -1.29 37.22 3.50
C PHE A 55 -0.05 36.39 3.14
N PHE A 56 0.12 36.08 1.85
CA PHE A 56 1.25 35.31 1.32
C PHE A 56 2.61 36.02 1.44
N ASN A 57 2.65 37.34 1.29
CA ASN A 57 3.89 38.11 1.42
C ASN A 57 4.30 38.36 2.87
N ALA A 58 3.36 38.31 3.82
CA ALA A 58 3.61 38.58 5.23
C ALA A 58 4.00 37.35 6.06
N ASN A 59 3.90 36.14 5.52
CA ASN A 59 4.06 34.89 6.28
C ASN A 59 5.30 34.07 5.86
N PRO A 60 6.27 33.81 6.77
CA PRO A 60 7.46 33.00 6.48
C PRO A 60 7.16 31.57 6.00
N SER A 61 6.01 31.00 6.37
CA SER A 61 5.58 29.69 5.88
C SER A 61 5.22 29.72 4.38
N CYS A 62 4.82 30.89 3.85
CA CYS A 62 4.55 31.09 2.44
C CYS A 62 5.81 31.33 1.60
N GLU A 63 6.93 31.69 2.22
CA GLU A 63 8.24 31.71 1.52
C GLU A 63 8.71 30.29 1.21
N ARG A 64 8.48 29.34 2.13
CA ARG A 64 8.80 27.91 1.93
C ARG A 64 7.98 27.29 0.79
N LEU A 65 6.73 27.73 0.59
CA LEU A 65 5.89 27.36 -0.56
C LEU A 65 6.56 27.68 -1.90
N ARG A 66 7.25 28.82 -2.02
CA ARG A 66 7.93 29.22 -3.26
C ARG A 66 9.14 28.34 -3.56
N LYS A 67 9.78 27.80 -2.53
CA LYS A 67 11.00 27.01 -2.65
C LYS A 67 10.74 25.50 -2.67
N LEU A 68 9.55 25.03 -2.26
CA LEU A 68 9.25 23.61 -2.00
C LEU A 68 10.31 22.98 -1.05
N GLU A 69 10.70 23.73 -0.03
CA GLU A 69 11.76 23.34 0.90
C GLU A 69 11.20 23.01 2.30
N GLY A 70 11.75 21.95 2.90
CA GLY A 70 11.53 21.59 4.29
C GLY A 70 10.27 20.74 4.53
N SER A 71 10.49 19.51 4.99
CA SER A 71 9.44 18.70 5.61
C SER A 71 9.15 19.25 7.01
N ILE A 72 7.97 19.82 7.20
CA ILE A 72 7.46 20.11 8.54
C ILE A 72 6.97 18.78 9.11
N SER A 73 7.48 18.34 10.26
CA SER A 73 6.92 17.14 10.90
C SER A 73 5.45 17.35 11.21
N SER A 74 4.61 16.31 11.09
CA SER A 74 3.17 16.39 11.38
C SER A 74 2.87 16.93 12.79
N HIS A 75 3.83 16.82 13.72
CA HIS A 75 3.77 17.40 15.07
C HIS A 75 4.07 18.91 15.14
N GLN A 76 4.83 19.47 14.21
CA GLN A 76 5.12 20.92 14.11
C GLN A 76 3.99 21.72 13.46
N ILE A 77 2.99 21.05 12.87
CA ILE A 77 1.82 21.68 12.23
C ILE A 77 0.87 22.33 13.28
N LEU A 78 1.14 22.18 14.58
CA LEU A 78 0.24 22.59 15.65
C LEU A 78 0.85 23.71 16.50
N THR A 79 0.18 24.86 16.58
CA THR A 79 -0.63 25.23 17.78
C THR A 79 -1.09 26.69 17.83
N GLU A 80 -0.69 27.57 16.90
CA GLU A 80 -0.98 29.02 17.03
C GLU A 80 -1.88 29.62 15.94
N HIS A 81 -2.42 28.79 15.03
CA HIS A 81 -3.12 29.27 13.83
C HIS A 81 -4.62 28.97 13.80
N PHE A 82 -5.28 28.99 14.96
CA PHE A 82 -6.75 28.93 15.04
C PHE A 82 -7.32 30.03 15.92
N SER A 83 -8.47 30.58 15.55
CA SER A 83 -9.23 31.53 16.37
C SER A 83 -10.35 30.79 17.10
N ARG A 84 -10.52 31.08 18.39
CA ARG A 84 -11.58 30.47 19.22
C ARG A 84 -12.77 31.41 19.28
N HIS A 85 -13.98 30.85 19.22
CA HIS A 85 -15.20 31.62 19.42
C HIS A 85 -15.48 31.81 20.92
N ASN A 86 -15.78 33.05 21.31
CA ASN A 86 -16.39 33.37 22.60
C ASN A 86 -17.92 33.34 22.43
N TYR A 87 -18.57 32.22 22.71
CA TYR A 87 -20.02 32.22 22.83
C TYR A 87 -20.42 32.65 24.24
N LEU A 88 -21.19 33.74 24.34
CA LEU A 88 -21.84 34.21 25.56
C LEU A 88 -22.99 33.25 25.91
N GLY A 89 -22.75 32.26 26.77
CA GLY A 89 -23.81 31.43 27.36
C GLY A 89 -23.40 30.01 27.74
N VAL A 90 -23.54 29.68 29.04
CA VAL A 90 -23.67 28.38 29.76
C VAL A 90 -22.72 27.20 29.43
N PHE A 91 -22.08 27.12 28.27
CA PHE A 91 -21.09 26.09 27.93
C PHE A 91 -19.68 26.70 27.82
N GLY A 92 -18.79 26.37 28.74
CA GLY A 92 -17.44 26.97 28.85
C GLY A 92 -16.59 26.97 27.57
N LYS A 93 -15.60 27.88 27.52
CA LYS A 93 -14.65 28.07 26.41
C LYS A 93 -13.98 26.75 26.01
N GLU A 94 -13.77 26.56 24.71
CA GLU A 94 -12.99 25.43 24.22
C GLU A 94 -11.51 25.60 24.63
N THR A 95 -10.95 24.60 25.32
CA THR A 95 -9.57 24.65 25.83
C THR A 95 -8.59 24.49 24.67
N SER A 96 -7.43 25.13 24.74
CA SER A 96 -6.39 25.06 23.70
C SER A 96 -6.01 23.62 23.32
N ASP A 97 -5.93 22.72 24.31
CA ASP A 97 -5.63 21.30 24.09
C ASP A 97 -6.70 20.55 23.29
N LYS A 98 -7.97 20.96 23.41
CA LYS A 98 -9.08 20.32 22.68
C LYS A 98 -9.05 20.73 21.23
N CYS A 99 -8.88 22.02 20.96
CA CYS A 99 -8.67 22.55 19.62
C CYS A 99 -7.45 21.88 18.98
N ARG A 100 -6.33 21.78 19.70
CA ARG A 100 -5.12 21.10 19.23
C ARG A 100 -5.37 19.64 18.83
N ASN A 101 -6.06 18.87 19.66
CA ASN A 101 -6.38 17.47 19.33
C ASN A 101 -7.32 17.36 18.13
N GLN A 102 -8.31 18.26 18.02
CA GLN A 102 -9.21 18.31 16.86
C GLN A 102 -8.45 18.71 15.58
N THR A 103 -7.50 19.64 15.67
CA THR A 103 -6.61 19.98 14.56
C THR A 103 -5.80 18.78 14.09
N VAL A 104 -5.23 18.01 15.02
CA VAL A 104 -4.53 16.76 14.69
C VAL A 104 -5.47 15.79 13.99
N ASP A 105 -6.66 15.56 14.56
CA ASP A 105 -7.63 14.61 14.01
C ASP A 105 -8.04 14.99 12.58
N ILE A 106 -8.33 16.27 12.32
CA ILE A 106 -8.72 16.77 10.99
C ILE A 106 -7.56 16.67 10.01
N THR A 107 -6.38 17.14 10.42
CA THR A 107 -5.17 17.08 9.57
C THR A 107 -4.85 15.65 9.15
N ASN A 108 -4.91 14.70 10.10
CA ASN A 108 -4.67 13.30 9.82
C ASN A 108 -5.74 12.70 8.90
N GLN A 109 -7.01 13.10 9.05
CA GLN A 109 -8.07 12.66 8.13
C GLN A 109 -7.84 13.19 6.71
N THR A 110 -7.47 14.46 6.55
CA THR A 110 -7.14 15.06 5.26
C THR A 110 -5.94 14.35 4.63
N PHE A 111 -4.85 14.13 5.37
CA PHE A 111 -3.67 13.40 4.88
C PHE A 111 -4.02 11.97 4.44
N ARG A 112 -4.91 11.27 5.17
CA ARG A 112 -5.35 9.93 4.78
C ARG A 112 -6.12 9.90 3.46
N LYS A 113 -6.97 10.89 3.19
CA LYS A 113 -7.66 11.02 1.90
C LYS A 113 -6.64 11.19 0.77
N ILE A 114 -5.64 12.03 0.99
CA ILE A 114 -4.56 12.30 0.04
C ILE A 114 -3.73 11.03 -0.19
N ASP A 115 -3.27 10.37 0.88
CA ASP A 115 -2.50 9.12 0.79
C ASP A 115 -3.27 8.04 0.04
N SER A 116 -4.59 7.94 0.24
CA SER A 116 -5.43 7.00 -0.49
C SER A 116 -5.46 7.31 -1.99
N MET A 117 -5.61 8.58 -2.36
CA MET A 117 -5.59 9.02 -3.76
C MET A 117 -4.22 8.79 -4.41
N LEU A 118 -3.13 9.09 -3.70
CA LEU A 118 -1.77 8.84 -4.19
C LEU A 118 -1.52 7.36 -4.41
N LEU A 119 -1.98 6.49 -3.51
CA LEU A 119 -1.86 5.04 -3.66
C LEU A 119 -2.65 4.51 -4.87
N GLU A 120 -3.82 5.09 -5.15
CA GLU A 120 -4.59 4.76 -6.34
C GLU A 120 -3.86 5.18 -7.62
N LEU A 121 -3.35 6.41 -7.67
CA LEU A 121 -2.58 6.90 -8.81
C LEU A 121 -1.29 6.11 -9.04
N ASP A 122 -0.59 5.69 -7.98
CA ASP A 122 0.66 4.89 -8.08
C ASP A 122 0.41 3.49 -8.65
N SER A 123 -0.81 2.97 -8.49
CA SER A 123 -1.22 1.68 -9.03
C SER A 123 -1.60 1.74 -10.52
N GLN A 124 -1.69 2.93 -11.10
CA GLN A 124 -2.08 3.13 -12.50
C GLN A 124 -0.87 3.43 -13.39
N ASP A 125 -0.92 2.98 -14.64
CA ASP A 125 0.10 3.28 -15.66
C ASP A 125 -0.24 4.59 -16.39
N ILE A 126 -0.18 5.70 -15.64
CA ILE A 126 -0.65 7.03 -16.10
C ILE A 126 0.48 8.04 -16.16
N ARG A 127 0.36 9.00 -17.10
CA ARG A 127 1.23 10.17 -17.17
C ARG A 127 0.84 11.16 -16.07
N PHE A 128 1.81 11.90 -15.56
CA PHE A 128 1.52 13.03 -14.68
C PHE A 128 0.64 14.07 -15.39
N ASP A 129 -0.35 14.57 -14.65
CA ASP A 129 -1.16 15.73 -15.03
C ASP A 129 -1.36 16.64 -13.81
N ILE A 130 -1.27 17.96 -14.03
CA ILE A 130 -1.39 18.97 -12.95
C ILE A 130 -2.79 19.00 -12.32
N SER A 131 -3.81 18.46 -12.99
CA SER A 131 -5.16 18.31 -12.44
C SER A 131 -5.20 17.44 -11.19
N TYR A 132 -4.37 16.39 -11.11
CA TYR A 132 -4.28 15.55 -9.91
C TYR A 132 -3.79 16.34 -8.69
N VAL A 133 -2.79 17.20 -8.88
CA VAL A 133 -2.34 18.10 -7.81
C VAL A 133 -3.43 19.09 -7.46
N THR A 134 -4.15 19.61 -8.45
CA THR A 134 -5.26 20.56 -8.24
C THR A 134 -6.36 19.94 -7.38
N GLU A 135 -6.73 18.69 -7.65
CA GLU A 135 -7.69 17.90 -6.88
C GLU A 135 -7.21 17.65 -5.45
N ILE A 136 -5.95 17.23 -5.25
CA ILE A 136 -5.34 17.08 -3.92
C ILE A 136 -5.41 18.39 -3.14
N MET A 137 -5.08 19.51 -3.77
CA MET A 137 -5.17 20.82 -3.12
C MET A 137 -6.62 21.19 -2.81
N ASN A 138 -7.59 20.80 -3.65
CA ASN A 138 -9.01 21.03 -3.37
C ASN A 138 -9.49 20.22 -2.17
N ILE A 139 -9.00 18.98 -1.96
CA ILE A 139 -9.32 18.19 -0.76
C ILE A 139 -8.94 18.97 0.51
N ILE A 140 -7.72 19.53 0.56
CA ILE A 140 -7.24 20.31 1.71
C ILE A 140 -8.11 21.55 1.93
N VAL A 141 -8.40 22.29 0.86
CA VAL A 141 -9.19 23.52 0.92
C VAL A 141 -10.60 23.24 1.42
N ASN A 142 -11.27 22.24 0.83
CA ASN A 142 -12.63 21.87 1.19
C ASN A 142 -12.71 21.37 2.63
N ASP A 143 -11.76 20.54 3.08
CA ASP A 143 -11.76 20.03 4.47
C ASP A 143 -11.60 21.16 5.50
N ILE A 144 -10.80 22.20 5.19
CA ILE A 144 -10.62 23.38 6.05
C ILE A 144 -11.84 24.30 5.99
N ASP A 145 -12.38 24.55 4.80
CA ASP A 145 -13.52 25.44 4.61
C ASP A 145 -14.80 24.82 5.21
N ASP A 146 -15.04 23.52 5.03
CA ASP A 146 -16.13 22.78 5.68
C ASP A 146 -16.00 22.79 7.21
N HIS A 147 -14.78 22.72 7.74
CA HIS A 147 -14.55 22.86 9.19
C HIS A 147 -14.93 24.26 9.69
N ASN A 148 -14.55 25.29 8.95
CA ASN A 148 -14.78 26.69 9.30
C ASN A 148 -16.23 27.15 9.06
N ASP A 149 -17.04 26.37 8.33
CA ASP A 149 -18.46 26.63 8.10
C ASP A 149 -19.31 26.27 9.34
N HIS A 150 -19.70 27.31 10.09
CA HIS A 150 -20.55 27.23 11.28
C HIS A 150 -21.99 26.74 11.00
N THR A 151 -22.41 26.70 9.74
CA THR A 151 -23.71 26.13 9.35
C THR A 151 -23.64 24.61 9.21
N ARG A 152 -22.45 24.05 8.96
CA ARG A 152 -22.20 22.62 8.74
C ARG A 152 -21.58 21.93 9.95
N ASN A 153 -20.90 22.68 10.83
CA ASN A 153 -20.16 22.10 11.94
C ASN A 153 -20.35 22.84 13.27
N SER A 154 -20.28 22.08 14.38
CA SER A 154 -20.44 22.58 15.76
C SER A 154 -19.10 22.89 16.47
N TYR A 155 -18.01 22.99 15.71
CA TYR A 155 -16.68 23.30 16.24
C TYR A 155 -16.64 24.73 16.80
N ARG A 156 -15.90 24.96 17.89
CA ARG A 156 -15.85 26.29 18.54
C ARG A 156 -14.55 27.03 18.23
N PHE A 157 -13.86 26.63 17.15
CA PHE A 157 -12.70 27.32 16.62
C PHE A 157 -12.67 27.24 15.09
N ASN A 158 -11.97 28.18 14.47
CA ASN A 158 -11.70 28.21 13.04
C ASN A 158 -10.20 28.14 12.79
N PHE A 159 -9.81 27.45 11.72
CA PHE A 159 -8.47 27.55 11.17
C PHE A 159 -8.24 28.92 10.53
N LEU A 160 -7.11 29.52 10.84
CA LEU A 160 -6.67 30.77 10.23
C LEU A 160 -5.96 30.47 8.88
N PRO A 161 -5.90 31.44 7.95
CA PRO A 161 -5.20 31.29 6.68
C PRO A 161 -3.75 30.74 6.75
N PRO A 162 -2.91 31.04 7.78
CA PRO A 162 -1.60 30.39 7.96
C PRO A 162 -1.65 28.89 8.06
N PHE A 163 -2.67 28.34 8.71
CA PHE A 163 -2.81 26.90 8.85
C PHE A 163 -2.98 26.25 7.48
N ARG A 164 -3.87 26.79 6.64
CA ARG A 164 -4.08 26.33 5.27
C ARG A 164 -2.79 26.37 4.44
N ALA A 165 -2.06 27.48 4.47
CA ALA A 165 -0.80 27.60 3.75
C ALA A 165 0.26 26.58 4.19
N MET A 166 0.36 26.31 5.50
CA MET A 166 1.30 25.31 6.03
C MET A 166 0.95 23.88 5.58
N ILE A 167 -0.32 23.48 5.65
CA ILE A 167 -0.77 22.16 5.22
C ILE A 167 -0.51 21.97 3.72
N VAL A 168 -0.90 22.96 2.93
CA VAL A 168 -0.69 22.96 1.47
C VAL A 168 0.79 22.85 1.15
N ASN A 169 1.67 23.55 1.86
CA ASN A 169 3.12 23.44 1.65
C ASN A 169 3.64 22.04 1.92
N HIS A 170 3.26 21.49 3.07
CA HIS A 170 3.69 20.16 3.47
C HIS A 170 3.28 19.12 2.42
N VAL A 171 2.03 19.17 1.96
CA VAL A 171 1.53 18.26 0.93
C VAL A 171 2.20 18.53 -0.41
N ALA A 172 2.38 19.79 -0.82
CA ALA A 172 3.01 20.15 -2.10
C ALA A 172 4.41 19.57 -2.26
N VAL A 173 5.23 19.61 -1.20
CA VAL A 173 6.56 18.99 -1.18
C VAL A 173 6.46 17.48 -1.36
N HIS A 174 5.54 16.83 -0.63
CA HIS A 174 5.35 15.39 -0.71
C HIS A 174 4.88 14.93 -2.10
N VAL A 175 3.84 15.57 -2.63
CA VAL A 175 3.27 15.20 -3.93
C VAL A 175 4.19 15.56 -5.09
N SER A 176 5.02 16.60 -4.98
CA SER A 176 6.04 16.90 -5.99
C SER A 176 6.99 15.72 -6.15
N PHE A 177 7.50 15.16 -5.06
CA PHE A 177 8.40 14.01 -5.11
C PHE A 177 7.70 12.77 -5.67
N PHE A 178 6.46 12.52 -5.23
CA PHE A 178 5.64 11.42 -5.73
C PHE A 178 5.43 11.50 -7.24
N PHE A 179 4.94 12.64 -7.75
CA PHE A 179 4.61 12.80 -9.16
C PHE A 179 5.85 12.83 -10.06
N THR A 180 7.00 13.32 -9.58
CA THR A 180 8.27 13.16 -10.29
C THR A 180 8.58 11.69 -10.54
N LYS A 181 8.50 10.84 -9.51
CA LYS A 181 8.75 9.40 -9.66
C LYS A 181 7.72 8.70 -10.54
N LEU A 182 6.45 9.08 -10.41
CA LEU A 182 5.37 8.54 -11.22
C LEU A 182 5.61 8.84 -12.71
N ASN A 183 5.91 10.10 -13.05
CA ASN A 183 6.16 10.50 -14.43
C ASN A 183 7.44 9.88 -15.02
N GLU A 184 8.50 9.75 -14.22
CA GLU A 184 9.72 9.04 -14.64
C GLU A 184 9.44 7.57 -14.98
N ARG A 185 8.62 6.88 -14.18
CA ARG A 185 8.23 5.49 -14.44
C ARG A 185 7.44 5.38 -15.74
N TYR A 186 6.46 6.25 -15.94
CA TYR A 186 5.67 6.31 -17.16
C TYR A 186 6.55 6.57 -18.39
N ASN A 187 7.43 7.58 -18.33
CA ASN A 187 8.30 7.93 -19.46
C ASN A 187 9.29 6.81 -19.80
N ARG A 188 9.84 6.09 -18.82
CA ARG A 188 10.71 4.93 -19.12
C ARG A 188 10.02 3.85 -19.96
N LYS A 189 8.71 3.69 -19.78
CA LYS A 189 7.92 2.68 -20.49
C LYS A 189 7.38 3.18 -21.84
N HIS A 190 6.96 4.44 -21.90
CA HIS A 190 6.16 4.95 -23.02
C HIS A 190 6.83 6.05 -23.85
N SER A 191 7.90 6.68 -23.36
CA SER A 191 8.59 7.72 -24.15
C SER A 191 9.36 7.09 -25.32
N PRO A 192 9.54 7.82 -26.44
CA PRO A 192 10.38 7.37 -27.55
C PRO A 192 11.79 6.97 -27.09
N THR A 193 12.40 7.75 -26.18
CA THR A 193 13.72 7.45 -25.64
C THR A 193 13.70 6.19 -24.77
N GLY A 194 12.70 6.05 -23.90
CA GLY A 194 12.52 4.87 -23.03
C GLY A 194 12.31 3.58 -23.83
N GLN A 195 11.45 3.62 -24.85
CA GLN A 195 11.23 2.49 -25.75
C GLN A 195 12.50 2.13 -26.52
N MET A 196 13.23 3.12 -27.02
CA MET A 196 14.45 2.87 -27.76
C MET A 196 15.55 2.27 -26.86
N GLU A 197 15.71 2.79 -25.64
CA GLU A 197 16.65 2.21 -24.67
C GLU A 197 16.24 0.78 -24.28
N SER A 198 14.94 0.46 -24.26
CA SER A 198 14.47 -0.91 -24.06
C SER A 198 14.91 -1.88 -25.18
N TYR A 199 15.13 -1.38 -26.40
CA TYR A 199 15.60 -2.16 -27.54
C TYR A 199 17.13 -2.32 -27.61
N LYS A 200 17.87 -1.48 -26.89
CA LYS A 200 19.34 -1.44 -26.94
C LYS A 200 20.00 -2.77 -26.67
N GLY A 201 19.48 -3.55 -25.71
CA GLY A 201 20.00 -4.88 -25.39
C GLY A 201 19.89 -5.84 -26.57
N THR A 202 18.73 -5.88 -27.24
CA THR A 202 18.50 -6.68 -28.45
C THR A 202 19.42 -6.24 -29.60
N ALA A 203 19.61 -4.94 -29.77
CA ALA A 203 20.52 -4.40 -30.79
C ALA A 203 21.99 -4.76 -30.50
N LEU A 204 22.41 -4.73 -29.23
CA LEU A 204 23.75 -5.17 -28.82
C LEU A 204 23.96 -6.66 -29.09
N ALA A 205 22.99 -7.51 -28.73
CA ALA A 205 23.06 -8.95 -28.98
C ALA A 205 23.19 -9.24 -30.48
N LEU A 206 22.45 -8.53 -31.33
CA LEU A 206 22.59 -8.60 -32.78
C LEU A 206 23.97 -8.20 -33.26
N PHE A 207 24.49 -7.08 -32.75
CA PHE A 207 25.81 -6.59 -33.12
C PHE A 207 26.91 -7.61 -32.78
N ILE A 208 26.88 -8.17 -31.56
CA ILE A 208 27.84 -9.19 -31.13
C ILE A 208 27.73 -10.43 -32.00
N ASN A 209 26.52 -10.94 -32.23
CA ASN A 209 26.31 -12.13 -33.06
C ASN A 209 26.82 -11.95 -34.50
N LEU A 210 26.65 -10.75 -35.08
CA LEU A 210 27.16 -10.41 -36.40
C LEU A 210 28.70 -10.41 -36.41
N VAL A 211 29.34 -9.80 -35.41
CA VAL A 211 30.81 -9.74 -35.29
C VAL A 211 31.41 -11.13 -35.08
N GLU A 212 30.75 -11.97 -34.29
CA GLU A 212 31.16 -13.36 -34.03
C GLU A 212 30.80 -14.33 -35.17
N GLN A 213 30.15 -13.85 -36.24
CA GLN A 213 29.75 -14.65 -37.41
C GLN A 213 28.91 -15.87 -37.03
N LYS A 214 27.99 -15.71 -36.06
CA LYS A 214 27.04 -16.77 -35.69
C LYS A 214 26.15 -17.12 -36.89
N THR A 215 25.77 -18.39 -37.00
CA THR A 215 24.78 -18.81 -38.00
C THR A 215 23.39 -18.25 -37.66
N GLU A 216 22.54 -18.07 -38.67
CA GLU A 216 21.16 -17.60 -38.48
C GLU A 216 20.36 -18.51 -37.53
N ASP A 217 20.64 -19.81 -37.53
CA ASP A 217 20.00 -20.79 -36.64
C ASP A 217 20.33 -20.50 -35.15
N VAL A 218 21.60 -20.18 -34.85
CA VAL A 218 22.05 -19.83 -33.49
C VAL A 218 21.45 -18.48 -33.06
N ILE A 219 21.42 -17.50 -33.96
CA ILE A 219 20.83 -16.18 -33.69
C ILE A 219 19.33 -16.32 -33.41
N ALA A 220 18.61 -17.11 -34.21
CA ALA A 220 17.18 -17.35 -34.03
C ALA A 220 16.89 -18.05 -32.70
N ALA A 221 17.68 -19.06 -32.32
CA ALA A 221 17.53 -19.75 -31.03
C ALA A 221 17.84 -18.82 -29.83
N GLY A 222 18.82 -17.93 -29.97
CA GLY A 222 19.12 -16.90 -28.97
C GLY A 222 17.96 -15.92 -28.77
N PHE A 223 17.35 -15.45 -29.87
CA PHE A 223 16.16 -14.60 -29.78
C PHE A 223 14.96 -15.30 -29.19
N PHE A 224 14.76 -16.58 -29.51
CA PHE A 224 13.71 -17.37 -28.87
C PHE A 224 13.91 -17.39 -27.34
N LYS A 225 15.13 -17.69 -26.87
CA LYS A 225 15.49 -17.65 -25.44
C LYS A 225 15.21 -16.30 -24.80
N GLU A 226 15.68 -15.20 -25.39
CA GLU A 226 15.46 -13.85 -24.84
C GLU A 226 13.97 -13.50 -24.74
N ALA A 227 13.22 -13.79 -25.81
CA ALA A 227 11.78 -13.60 -25.86
C ALA A 227 11.07 -14.42 -24.78
N THR A 228 11.45 -15.70 -24.60
CA THR A 228 10.93 -16.55 -23.54
C THR A 228 11.23 -15.98 -22.15
N ILE A 229 12.47 -15.58 -21.87
CA ILE A 229 12.84 -15.01 -20.55
C ILE A 229 11.97 -13.81 -20.25
N LYS A 230 11.87 -12.86 -21.18
CA LYS A 230 11.10 -11.63 -21.00
C LYS A 230 9.61 -11.95 -20.75
N ALA A 231 9.00 -12.74 -21.64
CA ALA A 231 7.59 -13.08 -21.56
C ALA A 231 7.23 -13.84 -20.27
N VAL A 232 8.06 -14.82 -19.88
CA VAL A 232 7.82 -15.60 -18.66
C VAL A 232 7.98 -14.73 -17.41
N VAL A 233 9.00 -13.88 -17.35
CA VAL A 233 9.20 -12.96 -16.21
C VAL A 233 8.02 -12.00 -16.08
N GLU A 234 7.60 -11.37 -17.17
CA GLU A 234 6.45 -10.45 -17.19
C GLU A 234 5.17 -11.16 -16.73
N HIS A 235 4.84 -12.30 -17.33
CA HIS A 235 3.62 -13.04 -17.01
C HIS A 235 3.59 -13.59 -15.58
N VAL A 236 4.71 -14.13 -15.08
CA VAL A 236 4.78 -14.59 -13.69
C VAL A 236 4.63 -13.40 -12.74
N THR A 237 5.20 -12.23 -13.08
CA THR A 237 5.02 -11.00 -12.29
C THR A 237 3.57 -10.54 -12.24
N GLU A 238 2.79 -10.73 -13.31
CA GLU A 238 1.34 -10.46 -13.34
C GLU A 238 0.53 -11.42 -12.45
N LEU A 239 0.91 -12.70 -12.41
CA LEU A 239 0.18 -13.72 -11.67
C LEU A 239 0.51 -13.74 -10.16
N LEU A 240 1.73 -13.34 -9.78
CA LEU A 240 2.19 -13.38 -8.39
C LEU A 240 1.32 -12.59 -7.40
N PRO A 241 0.79 -11.38 -7.70
CA PRO A 241 -0.19 -10.71 -6.86
C PRO A 241 -1.39 -11.59 -6.48
N ILE A 242 -1.91 -12.36 -7.43
CA ILE A 242 -3.07 -13.25 -7.24
C ILE A 242 -2.69 -14.39 -6.31
N ASP A 243 -1.54 -15.04 -6.54
CA ASP A 243 -1.03 -16.12 -5.68
C ASP A 243 -0.79 -15.64 -4.24
N VAL A 244 -0.22 -14.43 -4.10
CA VAL A 244 0.02 -13.79 -2.80
C VAL A 244 -1.31 -13.49 -2.10
N GLN A 245 -2.27 -12.91 -2.82
CA GLN A 245 -3.61 -12.64 -2.31
C GLN A 245 -4.26 -13.93 -1.80
N GLU A 246 -4.33 -14.98 -2.61
CA GLU A 246 -4.93 -16.25 -2.23
C GLU A 246 -4.26 -16.84 -0.99
N HIS A 247 -2.93 -16.82 -0.95
CA HIS A 247 -2.18 -17.33 0.19
C HIS A 247 -2.53 -16.59 1.50
N ILE A 248 -2.55 -15.25 1.46
CA ILE A 248 -2.89 -14.44 2.63
C ILE A 248 -4.35 -14.64 3.05
N LEU A 249 -5.28 -14.72 2.11
CA LEU A 249 -6.70 -14.95 2.39
C LEU A 249 -6.95 -16.29 3.10
N VAL A 250 -6.25 -17.34 2.69
CA VAL A 250 -6.34 -18.67 3.31
C VAL A 250 -5.91 -18.66 4.78
N LEU A 251 -4.89 -17.87 5.15
CA LEU A 251 -4.43 -17.75 6.54
C LEU A 251 -5.53 -17.28 7.49
N PHE A 252 -6.46 -16.47 6.99
CA PHE A 252 -7.58 -15.92 7.77
C PHE A 252 -8.91 -16.65 7.53
N GLY A 253 -8.92 -17.71 6.71
CA GLY A 253 -10.15 -18.42 6.32
C GLY A 253 -11.17 -17.50 5.67
N ASN A 254 -10.74 -16.47 4.94
CA ASN A 254 -11.58 -15.43 4.33
C ASN A 254 -12.52 -14.68 5.31
N ALA A 255 -12.17 -14.60 6.60
CA ALA A 255 -13.05 -14.03 7.61
C ALA A 255 -12.45 -12.80 8.32
N LYS A 256 -13.21 -11.69 8.34
CA LYS A 256 -12.86 -10.47 9.09
C LYS A 256 -12.55 -10.74 10.56
N PHE A 257 -13.35 -11.63 11.18
CA PHE A 257 -13.17 -12.02 12.57
C PHE A 257 -11.76 -12.59 12.83
N SER A 258 -11.25 -13.46 11.94
CA SER A 258 -9.92 -14.04 12.06
C SER A 258 -8.83 -12.97 11.99
N LEU A 259 -8.94 -12.04 11.03
CA LEU A 259 -8.01 -10.91 10.90
C LEU A 259 -8.03 -10.02 12.15
N MET A 260 -9.22 -9.64 12.63
CA MET A 260 -9.37 -8.83 13.83
C MET A 260 -8.78 -9.52 15.07
N LYS A 261 -9.02 -10.82 15.22
CA LYS A 261 -8.46 -11.64 16.30
C LYS A 261 -6.93 -11.62 16.27
N ASP A 262 -6.32 -11.83 15.11
CA ASP A 262 -4.87 -11.89 14.99
C ASP A 262 -4.21 -10.50 15.19
N ILE A 263 -4.84 -9.42 14.72
CA ILE A 263 -4.44 -8.05 15.06
C ILE A 263 -4.47 -7.82 16.57
N MET A 264 -5.53 -8.26 17.25
CA MET A 264 -5.64 -8.11 18.70
C MET A 264 -4.56 -8.90 19.45
N VAL A 265 -4.23 -10.12 18.99
CA VAL A 265 -3.12 -10.93 19.53
C VAL A 265 -1.78 -10.21 19.31
N TYR A 266 -1.55 -9.68 18.11
CA TYR A 266 -0.36 -8.89 17.80
C TYR A 266 -0.22 -7.69 18.74
N LEU A 267 -1.28 -6.88 18.89
CA LEU A 267 -1.28 -5.72 19.77
C LEU A 267 -0.98 -6.13 21.23
N ALA A 268 -1.57 -7.23 21.68
CA ALA A 268 -1.38 -7.75 23.04
C ALA A 268 0.06 -8.19 23.30
N ASN A 269 0.75 -8.71 22.29
CA ASN A 269 2.15 -9.11 22.38
C ASN A 269 3.10 -7.91 22.23
N ALA A 270 2.76 -6.94 21.38
CA ALA A 270 3.58 -5.76 21.16
C ALA A 270 3.60 -4.83 22.37
N GLU A 271 2.50 -4.75 23.13
CA GLU A 271 2.32 -3.90 24.32
C GLU A 271 2.64 -2.40 24.08
N LYS A 272 2.55 -1.93 22.83
CA LYS A 272 2.80 -0.54 22.44
C LYS A 272 1.51 0.27 22.44
N TYR A 273 1.46 1.26 23.31
CA TYR A 273 0.28 2.12 23.48
C TYR A 273 -0.14 2.83 22.19
N GLU A 274 0.84 3.29 21.41
CA GLU A 274 0.64 4.07 20.20
C GLU A 274 -0.09 3.24 19.13
N GLU A 275 0.30 1.98 18.94
CA GLU A 275 -0.33 1.05 18.00
C GLU A 275 -1.77 0.69 18.42
N TYR A 276 -2.03 0.56 19.73
CA TYR A 276 -3.39 0.37 20.25
C TYR A 276 -4.29 1.55 19.92
N ILE A 277 -3.82 2.78 20.17
CA ILE A 277 -4.60 4.00 19.89
C ILE A 277 -4.86 4.13 18.40
N GLU A 278 -3.88 3.85 17.55
CA GLU A 278 -4.06 3.86 16.11
C GLU A 278 -5.15 2.88 15.66
N TYR A 279 -5.09 1.63 16.11
CA TYR A 279 -6.12 0.62 15.80
C TYR A 279 -7.51 1.01 16.33
N ILE A 280 -7.59 1.58 17.53
CA ILE A 280 -8.87 2.02 18.11
C ILE A 280 -9.49 3.15 17.30
N HIS A 281 -8.69 4.14 16.91
CA HIS A 281 -9.20 5.33 16.22
C HIS A 281 -9.49 5.07 14.75
N ASP A 282 -8.64 4.28 14.09
CA ASP A 282 -8.78 3.89 12.69
C ASP A 282 -8.39 2.42 12.46
N PRO A 283 -9.31 1.50 12.76
CA PRO A 283 -9.03 0.08 12.66
C PRO A 283 -8.83 -0.39 11.22
N THR A 284 -9.46 0.27 10.23
CA THR A 284 -9.31 -0.08 8.81
C THR A 284 -7.90 0.24 8.32
N ILE A 285 -7.40 1.46 8.58
CA ILE A 285 -6.05 1.86 8.17
C ILE A 285 -4.99 1.05 8.91
N PHE A 286 -5.17 0.86 10.22
CA PHE A 286 -4.28 0.01 11.00
C PHE A 286 -4.24 -1.42 10.43
N ALA A 287 -5.40 -2.02 10.13
CA ALA A 287 -5.45 -3.34 9.54
C ALA A 287 -4.76 -3.41 8.17
N LYS A 288 -4.92 -2.38 7.32
CA LYS A 288 -4.20 -2.27 6.04
C LYS A 288 -2.68 -2.19 6.22
N SER A 289 -2.21 -1.37 7.16
CA SER A 289 -0.79 -1.26 7.47
C SER A 289 -0.23 -2.58 8.01
N TRP A 290 -0.95 -3.18 8.96
CA TRP A 290 -0.59 -4.44 9.57
C TRP A 290 -0.57 -5.60 8.57
N ILE A 291 -1.58 -5.72 7.69
CA ILE A 291 -1.62 -6.77 6.67
C ILE A 291 -0.52 -6.59 5.62
N THR A 292 -0.13 -5.34 5.32
CA THR A 292 1.00 -5.04 4.43
C THR A 292 2.29 -5.56 5.05
N LYS A 293 2.53 -5.22 6.32
CA LYS A 293 3.70 -5.71 7.05
C LYS A 293 3.71 -7.24 7.15
N LEU A 294 2.60 -7.85 7.57
CA LEU A 294 2.49 -9.30 7.68
C LEU A 294 2.74 -9.99 6.33
N THR A 295 2.16 -9.47 5.25
CA THR A 295 2.35 -10.02 3.90
C THR A 295 3.83 -9.95 3.54
N ASN A 296 4.50 -8.83 3.81
CA ASN A 296 5.92 -8.70 3.54
C ASN A 296 6.76 -9.69 4.35
N ASP A 297 6.46 -9.84 5.64
CA ASP A 297 7.15 -10.78 6.52
C ASP A 297 6.95 -12.22 6.02
N ILE A 298 5.73 -12.63 5.67
CA ILE A 298 5.46 -13.99 5.16
C ILE A 298 6.10 -14.23 3.80
N MET A 299 6.04 -13.26 2.90
CA MET A 299 6.44 -13.45 1.50
C MET A 299 7.95 -13.34 1.28
N PHE A 300 8.62 -12.46 2.02
CA PHE A 300 10.01 -12.09 1.76
C PHE A 300 10.97 -12.38 2.92
N GLU A 301 10.50 -12.73 4.12
CA GLU A 301 11.41 -13.12 5.19
C GLU A 301 12.16 -14.41 4.81
N ARG A 302 13.49 -14.34 4.87
CA ARG A 302 14.36 -15.49 4.61
C ARG A 302 14.80 -16.12 5.93
N LYS A 303 14.45 -17.39 6.13
CA LYS A 303 14.87 -18.16 7.32
C LYS A 303 16.09 -19.02 6.97
N GLY A 304 17.28 -18.46 7.18
CA GLY A 304 18.55 -19.13 6.83
C GLY A 304 18.75 -19.29 5.32
N ASN A 305 19.08 -20.50 4.87
CA ASN A 305 19.28 -20.82 3.45
C ASN A 305 18.00 -21.28 2.73
N VAL A 306 16.83 -21.16 3.38
CA VAL A 306 15.54 -21.56 2.79
C VAL A 306 15.06 -20.49 1.83
N GLU A 307 14.50 -20.90 0.69
CA GLU A 307 13.86 -19.99 -0.28
C GLU A 307 12.70 -19.22 0.37
N THR A 308 12.47 -17.99 -0.08
CA THR A 308 11.33 -17.18 0.40
C THR A 308 10.02 -17.74 -0.15
N LYS A 309 8.89 -17.46 0.51
CA LYS A 309 7.58 -17.91 0.01
C LYS A 309 7.26 -17.30 -1.35
N TYR A 310 7.64 -16.04 -1.57
CA TYR A 310 7.53 -15.38 -2.87
C TYR A 310 8.29 -16.12 -3.97
N ALA A 311 9.57 -16.45 -3.73
CA ALA A 311 10.40 -17.18 -4.70
C ALA A 311 9.85 -18.58 -4.97
N HIS A 312 9.28 -19.24 -3.95
CA HIS A 312 8.63 -20.54 -4.10
C HIS A 312 7.38 -20.47 -5.00
N LEU A 313 6.50 -19.48 -4.80
CA LEU A 313 5.32 -19.28 -5.65
C LEU A 313 5.74 -19.03 -7.11
N ALA A 314 6.73 -18.15 -7.32
CA ALA A 314 7.28 -17.87 -8.63
C ALA A 314 7.85 -19.14 -9.27
N LYS A 315 8.58 -19.96 -8.51
CA LYS A 315 9.14 -21.23 -8.98
C LYS A 315 8.06 -22.20 -9.46
N CYS A 316 6.96 -22.36 -8.71
CA CYS A 316 5.85 -23.21 -9.12
C CYS A 316 5.24 -22.75 -10.45
N ARG A 317 5.07 -21.44 -10.66
CA ARG A 317 4.56 -20.86 -11.90
C ARG A 317 5.53 -21.06 -13.06
N VAL A 318 6.80 -20.67 -12.87
CA VAL A 318 7.87 -20.82 -13.87
C VAL A 318 7.98 -22.28 -14.32
N HIS A 319 8.04 -23.22 -13.37
CA HIS A 319 8.18 -24.63 -13.71
C HIS A 319 7.03 -25.15 -14.56
N LYS A 320 5.78 -24.80 -14.20
CA LYS A 320 4.60 -25.19 -14.98
C LYS A 320 4.64 -24.61 -16.41
N ILE A 321 5.07 -23.36 -16.56
CA ILE A 321 5.22 -22.73 -17.87
C ILE A 321 6.29 -23.43 -18.71
N PHE A 322 7.45 -23.75 -18.11
CA PHE A 322 8.54 -24.43 -18.82
C PHE A 322 8.18 -25.86 -19.23
N CYS A 323 7.42 -26.61 -18.42
CA CYS A 323 6.91 -27.92 -18.82
C CYS A 323 6.06 -27.82 -20.09
N HIS A 324 5.06 -26.92 -20.11
CA HIS A 324 4.20 -26.72 -21.28
C HIS A 324 4.96 -26.16 -22.49
N LEU A 325 5.97 -25.31 -22.26
CA LEU A 325 6.83 -24.77 -23.32
C LEU A 325 7.59 -25.90 -24.02
N LEU A 326 8.21 -26.79 -23.25
CA LEU A 326 8.98 -27.91 -23.78
C LEU A 326 8.08 -28.91 -24.53
N GLU A 327 6.90 -29.21 -23.99
CA GLU A 327 5.87 -30.02 -24.67
C GLU A 327 5.48 -29.39 -26.01
N SER A 328 5.18 -28.09 -26.03
CA SER A 328 4.77 -27.36 -27.24
C SER A 328 5.88 -27.31 -28.31
N ILE A 329 7.14 -27.20 -27.90
CA ILE A 329 8.30 -27.25 -28.80
C ILE A 329 8.47 -28.64 -29.43
N GLN A 330 8.28 -29.70 -28.63
CA GLN A 330 8.37 -31.08 -29.11
C GLN A 330 7.27 -31.38 -30.13
N GLU A 331 6.02 -31.01 -29.84
CA GLU A 331 4.91 -31.22 -30.77
C GLU A 331 5.07 -30.42 -32.07
N ALA A 332 5.54 -29.17 -31.98
CA ALA A 332 5.84 -28.37 -33.17
C ALA A 332 6.90 -29.04 -34.07
N ASN A 333 7.92 -29.66 -33.46
CA ASN A 333 8.97 -30.37 -34.16
C ASN A 333 8.47 -31.64 -34.85
N GLU A 334 7.65 -32.43 -34.16
CA GLU A 334 7.05 -33.66 -34.70
C GLU A 334 6.14 -33.34 -35.89
N ASN A 335 5.28 -32.32 -35.76
CA ASN A 335 4.37 -31.89 -36.82
C ASN A 335 5.12 -31.36 -38.05
N CYS A 336 6.16 -30.53 -37.87
CA CYS A 336 6.97 -30.06 -38.99
C CYS A 336 7.70 -31.19 -39.71
N SER A 337 8.18 -32.21 -38.97
CA SER A 337 8.84 -33.39 -39.53
C SER A 337 7.86 -34.23 -40.37
N GLN A 338 6.62 -34.40 -39.92
CA GLN A 338 5.58 -35.16 -40.64
C GLN A 338 5.12 -34.46 -41.93
N LEU A 339 5.01 -33.13 -41.90
CA LEU A 339 4.50 -32.33 -43.03
C LEU A 339 5.57 -31.98 -44.08
N GLY A 340 6.84 -32.35 -43.86
CA GLY A 340 7.95 -32.01 -44.75
C GLY A 340 8.21 -30.49 -44.86
N GLN A 341 7.75 -29.72 -43.87
CA GLN A 341 7.89 -28.26 -43.85
C GLN A 341 9.23 -27.87 -43.22
N SER A 342 10.05 -27.13 -43.97
CA SER A 342 11.46 -26.89 -43.61
C SER A 342 11.80 -25.44 -43.25
N ASN A 343 10.81 -24.56 -43.05
CA ASN A 343 11.07 -23.15 -42.71
C ASN A 343 10.53 -22.74 -41.33
N VAL A 344 11.22 -21.78 -40.70
CA VAL A 344 10.97 -21.33 -39.32
C VAL A 344 9.61 -20.68 -39.15
N LYS A 345 9.07 -20.10 -40.23
CA LYS A 345 7.75 -19.47 -40.22
C LYS A 345 6.65 -20.50 -39.91
N HIS A 346 6.67 -21.64 -40.58
CA HIS A 346 5.71 -22.72 -40.33
C HIS A 346 5.94 -23.38 -38.97
N TRP A 347 7.19 -23.54 -38.56
CA TRP A 347 7.51 -24.06 -37.23
C TRP A 347 6.92 -23.18 -36.12
N ILE A 348 7.07 -21.85 -36.23
CA ILE A 348 6.47 -20.91 -35.27
C ILE A 348 4.94 -20.96 -35.34
N GLU A 349 4.33 -21.05 -36.52
CA GLU A 349 2.86 -21.15 -36.63
C GLU A 349 2.33 -22.41 -35.94
N ASN A 350 2.98 -23.56 -36.15
CA ASN A 350 2.62 -24.79 -35.45
C ASN A 350 2.84 -24.66 -33.93
N PHE A 351 4.00 -24.15 -33.50
CA PHE A 351 4.28 -23.89 -32.09
C PHE A 351 3.20 -22.97 -31.47
N MET A 352 2.82 -21.90 -32.15
CA MET A 352 1.83 -20.94 -31.69
C MET A 352 0.41 -21.53 -31.61
N ASN A 353 0.06 -22.51 -32.44
CA ASN A 353 -1.21 -23.22 -32.32
C ASN A 353 -1.30 -24.00 -30.99
N HIS A 354 -0.23 -24.71 -30.63
CA HIS A 354 -0.17 -25.45 -29.35
C HIS A 354 -0.09 -24.50 -28.14
N VAL A 355 0.63 -23.38 -28.28
CA VAL A 355 0.62 -22.28 -27.29
C VAL A 355 -0.79 -21.72 -27.12
N GLY A 356 -1.53 -21.47 -28.21
CA GLY A 356 -2.88 -20.91 -28.16
C GLY A 356 -3.91 -21.84 -27.51
N GLU A 357 -3.69 -23.15 -27.58
CA GLU A 357 -4.48 -24.14 -26.84
C GLU A 357 -4.13 -24.16 -25.34
N SER A 358 -2.92 -23.72 -24.97
CA SER A 358 -2.43 -23.65 -23.60
C SER A 358 -2.57 -22.23 -23.03
N ASN A 359 -3.58 -22.02 -22.18
CA ASN A 359 -3.76 -20.76 -21.42
C ASN A 359 -2.59 -20.41 -20.46
N TYR A 360 -1.49 -21.16 -20.47
CA TYR A 360 -0.36 -21.00 -19.57
C TYR A 360 0.88 -20.37 -20.21
N LEU A 361 0.95 -20.26 -21.55
CA LEU A 361 2.15 -19.82 -22.23
C LEU A 361 2.06 -18.33 -22.64
N PRO A 362 2.93 -17.45 -22.10
CA PRO A 362 2.84 -16.01 -22.36
C PRO A 362 3.52 -15.57 -23.66
N LEU A 363 3.54 -16.41 -24.69
CA LEU A 363 4.18 -16.11 -25.96
C LEU A 363 3.12 -15.71 -27.00
N SER A 364 3.48 -14.75 -27.84
CA SER A 364 2.68 -14.34 -29.00
C SER A 364 3.54 -14.36 -30.25
N ILE A 365 2.88 -14.36 -31.41
CA ILE A 365 3.59 -14.34 -32.69
C ILE A 365 4.40 -13.05 -32.87
N ASP A 366 3.93 -11.94 -32.29
CA ASP A 366 4.59 -10.63 -32.33
C ASP A 366 5.87 -10.64 -31.49
N ILE A 367 5.84 -11.29 -30.32
CA ILE A 367 7.03 -11.48 -29.47
C ILE A 367 8.12 -12.27 -30.22
N LEU A 368 7.72 -13.20 -31.08
CA LEU A 368 8.63 -14.06 -31.85
C LEU A 368 8.97 -13.53 -33.25
N ILE A 369 8.64 -12.27 -33.58
CA ILE A 369 8.82 -11.72 -34.92
C ILE A 369 10.28 -11.79 -35.40
N HIS A 370 11.25 -11.55 -34.49
CA HIS A 370 12.68 -11.60 -34.78
C HIS A 370 13.23 -13.01 -35.00
N VAL A 371 12.52 -14.04 -34.53
CA VAL A 371 12.79 -15.45 -34.85
C VAL A 371 12.17 -15.78 -36.21
N ARG A 372 10.91 -15.39 -36.41
CA ARG A 372 10.12 -15.64 -37.62
C ARG A 372 10.71 -15.05 -38.89
N SER A 373 11.40 -13.91 -38.78
CA SER A 373 12.03 -13.24 -39.92
C SER A 373 13.37 -13.84 -40.34
N ARG A 374 13.89 -14.84 -39.61
CA ARG A 374 15.23 -15.41 -39.84
C ARG A 374 15.22 -16.45 -40.95
N LYS A 375 16.34 -16.54 -41.67
CA LYS A 375 16.55 -17.57 -42.69
C LYS A 375 17.22 -18.79 -42.05
N VAL A 376 16.43 -19.55 -41.29
CA VAL A 376 16.87 -20.80 -40.69
C VAL A 376 17.10 -21.84 -41.79
N SER A 377 18.28 -22.46 -41.77
CA SER A 377 18.73 -23.38 -42.82
C SER A 377 18.27 -24.82 -42.58
N ASN A 378 18.13 -25.20 -41.32
CA ASN A 378 17.72 -26.54 -40.90
C ASN A 378 16.87 -26.45 -39.63
N ILE A 379 15.58 -26.78 -39.75
CA ILE A 379 14.63 -26.68 -38.64
C ILE A 379 14.95 -27.64 -37.51
N ARG A 380 15.39 -28.86 -37.80
CA ARG A 380 15.78 -29.82 -36.77
C ARG A 380 16.95 -29.28 -35.93
N ASN A 381 17.98 -28.75 -36.59
CA ASN A 381 19.11 -28.14 -35.89
C ASN A 381 18.67 -26.90 -35.08
N PHE A 382 17.81 -26.05 -35.64
CA PHE A 382 17.26 -24.90 -34.91
C PHE A 382 16.47 -25.34 -33.68
N THR A 383 15.62 -26.36 -33.78
CA THR A 383 14.86 -26.88 -32.64
C THR A 383 15.77 -27.49 -31.58
N GLU A 384 16.79 -28.26 -31.97
CA GLU A 384 17.80 -28.77 -31.05
C GLU A 384 18.53 -27.64 -30.33
N MET A 385 18.87 -26.55 -31.04
CA MET A 385 19.47 -25.35 -30.44
C MET A 385 18.52 -24.64 -29.48
N VAL A 386 17.23 -24.49 -29.82
CA VAL A 386 16.22 -23.92 -28.90
C VAL A 386 16.10 -24.76 -27.63
N LEU A 387 16.00 -26.09 -27.76
CA LEU A 387 15.95 -26.97 -26.60
C LEU A 387 17.21 -26.87 -25.75
N ASP A 388 18.39 -26.77 -26.37
CA ASP A 388 19.65 -26.59 -25.66
C ASP A 388 19.73 -25.25 -24.93
N THR A 389 19.33 -24.16 -25.59
CA THR A 389 19.31 -22.83 -24.96
C THR A 389 18.29 -22.73 -23.84
N LEU A 390 17.22 -23.54 -23.84
CA LEU A 390 16.22 -23.53 -22.76
C LEU A 390 16.67 -24.28 -21.50
N LYS A 391 17.69 -25.16 -21.56
CA LYS A 391 18.17 -25.96 -20.41
C LYS A 391 18.58 -25.10 -19.21
N ASP A 392 19.22 -23.96 -19.46
CA ASP A 392 19.65 -23.01 -18.42
C ASP A 392 18.67 -21.85 -18.24
N THR A 393 17.75 -21.65 -19.19
CA THR A 393 16.80 -20.53 -19.21
C THR A 393 15.86 -20.55 -18.01
N GLU A 394 15.34 -21.72 -17.62
CA GLU A 394 14.49 -21.84 -16.43
C GLU A 394 15.24 -21.33 -15.18
N SER A 395 16.50 -21.73 -15.00
CA SER A 395 17.32 -21.27 -13.89
C SER A 395 17.61 -19.77 -13.94
N ILE A 396 17.78 -19.19 -15.13
CA ILE A 396 17.98 -17.75 -15.30
C ILE A 396 16.73 -16.99 -14.84
N VAL A 397 15.54 -17.42 -15.28
CA VAL A 397 14.25 -16.83 -14.89
C VAL A 397 14.04 -16.95 -13.38
N LEU A 398 14.32 -18.11 -12.78
CA LEU A 398 14.18 -18.31 -11.34
C LEU A 398 15.08 -17.38 -10.52
N LYS A 399 16.30 -17.11 -10.99
CA LYS A 399 17.25 -16.21 -10.31
C LYS A 399 16.70 -14.78 -10.17
N THR A 400 15.91 -14.32 -11.15
CA THR A 400 15.22 -13.02 -11.09
C THR A 400 14.31 -12.91 -9.87
N PHE A 401 13.58 -13.97 -9.53
CA PHE A 401 12.64 -13.96 -8.40
C PHE A 401 13.29 -14.31 -7.05
N GLN A 402 14.38 -15.08 -7.05
CA GLN A 402 15.08 -15.48 -5.83
C GLN A 402 15.74 -14.31 -5.08
N THR A 403 16.11 -13.26 -5.81
CA THR A 403 16.79 -12.07 -5.27
C THR A 403 15.84 -10.95 -4.88
N THR A 404 14.55 -11.09 -5.21
CA THR A 404 13.51 -10.11 -4.91
C THR A 404 13.23 -10.02 -3.42
N ILE A 405 13.21 -8.78 -2.91
CA ILE A 405 12.84 -8.45 -1.53
C ILE A 405 11.66 -7.48 -1.50
N ALA A 406 11.03 -7.31 -0.34
CA ALA A 406 9.85 -6.46 -0.18
C ALA A 406 10.04 -5.01 -0.66
N SER A 407 11.26 -4.45 -0.58
CA SER A 407 11.53 -3.09 -1.04
C SER A 407 11.82 -2.96 -2.54
N THR A 408 12.09 -4.07 -3.23
CA THR A 408 12.44 -4.08 -4.67
C THR A 408 11.37 -4.74 -5.52
N VAL A 409 10.43 -5.48 -4.92
CA VAL A 409 9.32 -6.07 -5.66
C VAL A 409 8.50 -4.98 -6.32
N GLN A 410 8.29 -5.13 -7.62
CA GLN A 410 7.37 -4.30 -8.39
C GLN A 410 6.14 -5.15 -8.64
N TRP A 411 5.02 -4.73 -8.07
CA TRP A 411 3.73 -5.37 -8.32
C TRP A 411 3.10 -4.69 -9.53
N ASN A 412 2.71 -5.47 -10.54
CA ASN A 412 1.86 -4.93 -11.61
C ASN A 412 0.51 -4.47 -11.02
N GLU A 413 -0.02 -5.23 -10.06
CA GLU A 413 -1.13 -4.83 -9.21
C GLU A 413 -0.79 -5.12 -7.75
N ASN A 414 -0.91 -4.12 -6.88
CA ASN A 414 -0.69 -4.34 -5.44
C ASN A 414 -1.78 -5.28 -4.89
N PRO A 415 -1.42 -6.41 -4.24
CA PRO A 415 -2.42 -7.35 -3.73
C PRO A 415 -3.16 -6.86 -2.48
N ILE A 416 -2.60 -5.89 -1.74
CA ILE A 416 -3.12 -5.45 -0.44
C ILE A 416 -4.54 -4.85 -0.51
N PRO A 417 -4.88 -3.93 -1.44
CA PRO A 417 -6.25 -3.43 -1.57
C PRO A 417 -7.28 -4.53 -1.78
N GLN A 418 -6.98 -5.53 -2.63
CA GLN A 418 -7.90 -6.62 -2.90
C GLN A 418 -8.04 -7.57 -1.69
N ILE A 419 -6.94 -7.85 -0.98
CA ILE A 419 -6.96 -8.57 0.30
C ILE A 419 -7.85 -7.84 1.30
N MET A 420 -7.68 -6.53 1.46
CA MET A 420 -8.47 -5.71 2.38
C MET A 420 -9.94 -5.67 2.01
N ASN A 421 -10.27 -5.57 0.72
CA ASN A 421 -11.65 -5.58 0.26
C ASN A 421 -12.35 -6.89 0.64
N ARG A 422 -11.67 -8.03 0.51
CA ARG A 422 -12.22 -9.35 0.83
C ARG A 422 -12.24 -9.65 2.33
N LEU A 423 -11.21 -9.26 3.09
CA LEU A 423 -11.13 -9.55 4.53
C LEU A 423 -11.85 -8.53 5.40
N TRP A 424 -11.76 -7.24 5.08
CA TRP A 424 -12.24 -6.17 5.96
C TRP A 424 -13.67 -5.72 5.63
N GLY A 425 -13.99 -5.54 4.35
CA GLY A 425 -15.35 -5.22 3.93
C GLY A 425 -15.87 -3.90 4.47
N CYS A 426 -16.98 -3.95 5.23
CA CYS A 426 -17.60 -2.77 5.82
C CYS A 426 -16.65 -2.02 6.77
N GLU A 427 -16.42 -0.74 6.49
CA GLU A 427 -15.49 0.10 7.25
C GLU A 427 -16.15 0.89 8.39
N ALA A 428 -17.47 0.74 8.55
CA ALA A 428 -18.21 1.38 9.62
C ALA A 428 -17.71 0.93 11.00
N LYS A 429 -17.82 1.83 11.98
CA LYS A 429 -17.43 1.57 13.38
C LYS A 429 -18.52 2.03 14.34
N CYS A 430 -18.60 1.37 15.48
CA CYS A 430 -19.51 1.77 16.55
C CYS A 430 -19.22 3.22 16.96
N MET A 431 -20.22 4.08 16.89
CA MET A 431 -20.08 5.50 17.24
C MET A 431 -19.66 5.74 18.71
N PHE A 432 -19.87 4.77 19.60
CA PHE A 432 -19.56 4.92 21.02
C PHE A 432 -18.14 4.45 21.38
N CYS A 433 -17.73 3.31 20.83
CA CYS A 433 -16.52 2.61 21.27
C CYS A 433 -15.49 2.36 20.14
N TYR A 434 -15.82 2.73 18.90
CA TYR A 434 -15.03 2.52 17.69
C TYR A 434 -14.67 1.06 17.38
N GLU A 435 -15.38 0.07 17.93
CA GLU A 435 -15.28 -1.29 17.41
C GLU A 435 -15.71 -1.32 15.93
N PRO A 436 -14.95 -1.98 15.03
CA PRO A 436 -15.37 -2.23 13.66
C PRO A 436 -16.71 -2.96 13.54
N CYS A 437 -17.41 -2.70 12.44
CA CYS A 437 -18.50 -3.54 11.97
C CYS A 437 -17.95 -4.95 11.66
N LYS A 438 -18.70 -6.00 11.99
CA LYS A 438 -18.30 -7.39 11.78
C LYS A 438 -18.48 -7.87 10.34
N ASN A 439 -19.31 -7.16 9.55
CA ASN A 439 -19.70 -7.61 8.22
C ASN A 439 -18.57 -7.36 7.19
N THR A 440 -18.35 -8.35 6.32
CA THR A 440 -17.41 -8.30 5.20
C THR A 440 -18.03 -7.73 3.92
N ASP A 441 -19.35 -7.68 3.83
CA ASP A 441 -20.06 -7.00 2.75
C ASP A 441 -20.16 -5.50 3.07
N LYS A 442 -19.73 -4.63 2.14
CA LYS A 442 -19.79 -3.17 2.29
C LYS A 442 -21.22 -2.64 2.21
N ASP A 443 -22.07 -3.32 1.46
CA ASP A 443 -23.44 -2.91 1.16
C ASP A 443 -24.47 -3.60 2.05
N HIS A 444 -24.04 -4.28 3.11
CA HIS A 444 -24.94 -5.04 3.97
C HIS A 444 -26.14 -4.23 4.53
N VAL A 445 -25.98 -2.91 4.67
CA VAL A 445 -27.06 -2.01 5.12
C VAL A 445 -28.15 -1.85 4.06
N SER A 446 -27.80 -1.76 2.78
CA SER A 446 -28.78 -1.66 1.69
C SER A 446 -29.59 -2.96 1.55
N LEU A 447 -29.00 -4.09 1.95
CA LEU A 447 -29.65 -5.40 2.06
C LEU A 447 -30.51 -5.55 3.34
N GLY A 448 -30.65 -4.50 4.15
CA GLY A 448 -31.49 -4.49 5.35
C GLY A 448 -30.82 -4.99 6.63
N PHE A 449 -29.52 -5.27 6.61
CA PHE A 449 -28.79 -5.70 7.81
C PHE A 449 -28.12 -4.52 8.52
N PRO A 450 -28.40 -4.24 9.81
CA PRO A 450 -27.80 -3.14 10.52
C PRO A 450 -26.31 -3.38 10.81
N HIS A 451 -25.56 -2.31 11.10
CA HIS A 451 -24.19 -2.45 11.57
C HIS A 451 -24.16 -3.19 12.92
N GLN A 452 -23.26 -4.17 13.01
CA GLN A 452 -23.09 -5.00 14.20
C GLN A 452 -21.61 -5.13 14.52
N CYS A 453 -21.27 -5.17 15.80
CA CYS A 453 -19.89 -5.38 16.25
C CYS A 453 -19.71 -6.81 16.76
N ILE A 454 -18.51 -7.38 16.62
CA ILE A 454 -18.17 -8.69 17.23
C ILE A 454 -18.23 -8.59 18.76
N GLN A 455 -17.71 -7.48 19.28
CA GLN A 455 -17.70 -7.14 20.69
C GLN A 455 -17.86 -5.64 20.84
N HIS A 456 -18.26 -5.16 22.01
CA HIS A 456 -18.22 -3.73 22.30
C HIS A 456 -17.04 -3.44 23.22
N ARG A 457 -16.51 -2.21 23.19
CA ARG A 457 -15.39 -1.77 24.05
C ARG A 457 -15.86 -0.79 25.14
N PRO A 458 -15.11 -0.65 26.23
CA PRO A 458 -15.32 0.42 27.20
C PRO A 458 -15.27 1.80 26.55
N MET A 459 -16.24 2.66 26.84
CA MET A 459 -16.31 4.00 26.24
C MET A 459 -15.12 4.89 26.62
N GLY A 460 -14.51 4.63 27.78
CA GLY A 460 -13.32 5.33 28.26
C GLY A 460 -12.12 5.25 27.31
N ILE A 461 -12.06 4.21 26.47
CA ILE A 461 -11.03 4.07 25.42
C ILE A 461 -11.10 5.21 24.39
N ARG A 462 -12.30 5.75 24.12
CA ARG A 462 -12.51 6.94 23.28
C ARG A 462 -12.33 8.27 24.05
N GLY A 463 -11.99 8.18 25.33
CA GLY A 463 -11.82 9.33 26.21
C GLY A 463 -13.09 9.80 26.91
N PHE A 464 -14.15 8.97 26.95
CA PHE A 464 -15.36 9.28 27.73
C PHE A 464 -15.14 9.08 29.23
N ALA A 465 -15.57 10.04 30.02
CA ALA A 465 -15.56 10.01 31.47
C ALA A 465 -16.95 10.34 32.04
N TRP A 466 -17.22 9.89 33.27
CA TRP A 466 -18.42 10.27 34.01
C TRP A 466 -18.39 11.77 34.31
N ALA A 467 -19.46 12.48 33.97
CA ALA A 467 -19.61 13.90 34.19
C ALA A 467 -19.47 14.24 35.68
N GLY A 468 -18.83 15.38 35.95
CA GLY A 468 -18.49 15.78 37.32
C GLY A 468 -17.35 14.96 37.94
N THR A 469 -16.74 14.04 37.20
CA THR A 469 -15.62 13.23 37.69
C THR A 469 -14.48 13.15 36.68
N ASP A 470 -13.33 12.71 37.18
CA ASP A 470 -12.15 12.37 36.39
C ASP A 470 -12.07 10.88 36.02
N LYS A 471 -13.14 10.11 36.25
CA LYS A 471 -13.15 8.65 36.06
C LYS A 471 -13.62 8.30 34.66
N PHE A 472 -12.78 7.62 33.89
CA PHE A 472 -13.16 7.07 32.59
C PHE A 472 -14.29 6.04 32.73
N ILE A 473 -15.15 5.98 31.72
CA ILE A 473 -16.24 5.01 31.66
C ILE A 473 -15.65 3.65 31.30
N VAL A 474 -15.60 2.75 32.26
CA VAL A 474 -15.13 1.36 32.07
C VAL A 474 -16.22 0.44 31.53
N ASP A 475 -17.47 0.90 31.52
CA ASP A 475 -18.60 0.14 31.01
C ASP A 475 -18.52 0.00 29.49
N PHE A 476 -18.78 -1.21 29.01
CA PHE A 476 -18.95 -1.49 27.59
C PHE A 476 -20.12 -0.69 27.02
N CYS A 477 -19.98 -0.20 25.79
CA CYS A 477 -21.02 0.70 25.25
C CYS A 477 -22.38 0.00 25.06
N ASN A 478 -22.44 -1.32 24.88
CA ASN A 478 -23.71 -2.05 24.82
C ASN A 478 -24.45 -2.05 26.17
N TYR A 479 -23.74 -2.24 27.28
CA TYR A 479 -24.32 -2.18 28.63
C TYR A 479 -24.92 -0.81 28.95
N SER A 480 -24.30 0.24 28.41
CA SER A 480 -24.78 1.63 28.54
C SER A 480 -26.03 1.94 27.70
N ILE A 481 -26.28 1.14 26.64
CA ILE A 481 -27.41 1.32 25.72
C ILE A 481 -28.63 0.49 26.15
N THR A 482 -28.42 -0.71 26.72
CA THR A 482 -29.51 -1.65 27.04
C THR A 482 -30.09 -1.50 28.44
N THR A 483 -29.57 -0.61 29.28
CA THR A 483 -30.07 -0.37 30.64
C THR A 483 -30.81 0.98 30.73
N GLU A 484 -31.88 1.07 31.53
CA GLU A 484 -32.69 2.29 31.75
C GLU A 484 -31.88 3.53 32.21
N LYS A 485 -30.61 3.35 32.56
CA LYS A 485 -29.65 4.44 32.80
C LYS A 485 -29.38 5.30 31.55
N HIS A 486 -29.86 4.92 30.37
CA HIS A 486 -29.68 5.63 29.10
C HIS A 486 -30.17 7.09 29.10
N THR A 487 -31.32 7.41 29.73
CA THR A 487 -31.91 8.76 29.67
C THR A 487 -31.20 9.80 30.55
N ASN A 488 -30.55 9.36 31.63
CA ASN A 488 -29.72 10.22 32.51
C ASN A 488 -28.22 10.07 32.26
N GLY A 489 -27.77 8.91 31.75
CA GLY A 489 -26.38 8.57 31.51
C GLY A 489 -25.73 9.40 30.40
N MET A 490 -26.37 9.58 29.23
CA MET A 490 -25.81 10.43 28.17
C MET A 490 -25.66 11.90 28.58
N LYS A 491 -26.55 12.42 29.44
CA LYS A 491 -26.43 13.76 30.05
C LYS A 491 -25.25 13.86 31.02
N MET A 492 -24.78 12.71 31.52
CA MET A 492 -23.71 12.55 32.49
C MET A 492 -22.40 12.04 31.86
N MET A 493 -22.19 12.18 30.54
CA MET A 493 -20.92 11.82 29.90
C MET A 493 -20.19 13.08 29.41
N LYS A 494 -18.89 13.16 29.65
CA LYS A 494 -18.03 14.23 29.11
C LYS A 494 -16.76 13.62 28.50
N ARG A 495 -16.32 14.16 27.36
CA ARG A 495 -15.03 13.81 26.74
C ARG A 495 -13.90 14.56 27.46
N ARG A 496 -12.86 13.87 27.94
CA ARG A 496 -11.78 14.46 28.75
C ARG A 496 -10.70 15.10 27.87
N ASN A 497 -10.15 16.26 28.28
CA ASN A 497 -9.08 16.98 27.57
C ASN A 497 -7.70 16.71 28.22
N GLY A 498 -6.64 16.64 27.41
CA GLY A 498 -5.28 17.08 27.75
C GLY A 498 -4.28 16.12 28.40
N ASN A 499 -4.67 15.13 29.20
CA ASN A 499 -3.71 14.24 29.91
C ASN A 499 -4.04 12.73 29.82
N THR A 500 -4.70 12.33 28.73
CA THR A 500 -5.15 10.96 28.46
C THR A 500 -4.00 9.95 28.40
N THR A 501 -2.79 10.32 28.00
CA THR A 501 -1.71 9.35 27.71
C THR A 501 -1.27 8.49 28.90
N LYS A 502 -1.24 8.98 30.14
CA LYS A 502 -0.73 8.18 31.29
C LYS A 502 -1.79 7.26 31.91
N ILE A 503 -3.05 7.70 31.96
CA ILE A 503 -4.17 6.93 32.55
C ILE A 503 -4.86 6.06 31.48
N THR A 504 -4.98 6.52 30.22
CA THR A 504 -5.37 5.66 29.10
C THR A 504 -4.30 4.58 28.87
N ARG A 505 -3.00 4.86 29.09
CA ARG A 505 -1.97 3.80 29.18
C ARG A 505 -2.29 2.78 30.26
N ASN A 506 -2.69 3.20 31.46
CA ASN A 506 -3.01 2.27 32.54
C ASN A 506 -4.31 1.50 32.26
N LEU A 507 -5.34 2.11 31.71
CA LEU A 507 -6.59 1.44 31.30
C LEU A 507 -6.40 0.50 30.11
N ILE A 508 -5.53 0.86 29.16
CA ILE A 508 -5.12 -0.02 28.07
C ILE A 508 -4.23 -1.13 28.64
N LYS A 509 -3.35 -0.91 29.61
CA LYS A 509 -2.63 -2.00 30.31
C LYS A 509 -3.56 -2.94 31.06
N THR A 510 -4.56 -2.42 31.78
CA THR A 510 -5.58 -3.25 32.44
C THR A 510 -6.50 -3.92 31.41
N GLY A 511 -6.78 -3.25 30.30
CA GLY A 511 -7.53 -3.76 29.15
C GLY A 511 -6.76 -4.85 28.40
N ILE A 512 -5.45 -4.70 28.21
CA ILE A 512 -4.49 -5.68 27.68
C ILE A 512 -4.51 -6.92 28.56
N PHE A 513 -4.47 -6.74 29.89
CA PHE A 513 -4.60 -7.83 30.86
C PHE A 513 -5.95 -8.55 30.76
N TYR A 514 -7.06 -7.80 30.62
CA TYR A 514 -8.40 -8.35 30.38
C TYR A 514 -8.53 -9.04 29.02
N HIS A 515 -7.91 -8.50 27.97
CA HIS A 515 -7.89 -9.08 26.64
C HIS A 515 -7.12 -10.40 26.65
N ARG A 516 -5.97 -10.45 27.33
CA ARG A 516 -5.19 -11.69 27.54
C ARG A 516 -6.01 -12.75 28.28
N LEU A 517 -6.80 -12.35 29.29
CA LEU A 517 -7.71 -13.22 30.06
C LEU A 517 -8.93 -13.73 29.26
N MET A 518 -9.50 -12.90 28.38
CA MET A 518 -10.64 -13.28 27.55
C MET A 518 -10.23 -14.24 26.42
N PHE A 519 -9.05 -14.04 25.82
CA PHE A 519 -8.57 -14.84 24.69
C PHE A 519 -7.77 -16.08 25.09
N GLN A 520 -7.23 -16.16 26.31
CA GLN A 520 -6.74 -17.44 26.87
C GLN A 520 -7.88 -18.42 27.22
N ASN A 521 -9.15 -17.98 27.16
CA ASN A 521 -10.33 -18.75 27.56
C ASN A 521 -11.24 -19.18 26.38
N THR A 522 -10.84 -18.99 25.12
CA THR A 522 -11.70 -19.36 23.98
C THR A 522 -11.56 -20.84 23.59
N GLY A 523 -11.79 -21.77 24.53
CA GLY A 523 -12.08 -23.16 24.16
C GLY A 523 -11.83 -24.26 25.19
N CYS A 524 -12.52 -24.28 26.33
CA CYS A 524 -13.11 -25.51 26.89
C CYS A 524 -13.99 -25.19 28.10
N GLY A 525 -15.20 -25.75 28.13
CA GLY A 525 -16.15 -25.55 29.22
C GLY A 525 -15.70 -26.28 30.48
N LEU A 526 -15.01 -25.59 31.38
CA LEU A 526 -14.91 -25.89 32.80
C LEU A 526 -14.14 -24.75 33.50
N PHE A 527 -14.59 -24.40 34.70
CA PHE A 527 -13.89 -23.63 35.74
C PHE A 527 -14.27 -22.16 35.99
N VAL A 528 -15.07 -22.03 37.05
CA VAL A 528 -15.64 -20.88 37.76
C VAL A 528 -14.60 -20.04 38.56
N ASN A 529 -13.28 -20.15 38.32
CA ASN A 529 -12.29 -19.75 39.34
C ASN A 529 -11.54 -18.39 39.19
N ILE A 530 -11.88 -17.52 38.22
CA ILE A 530 -11.12 -16.26 38.01
C ILE A 530 -11.62 -15.10 38.90
N SER A 531 -12.80 -15.21 39.51
CA SER A 531 -13.35 -14.19 40.43
C SER A 531 -12.46 -13.94 41.68
N LYS A 532 -11.73 -14.96 42.17
CA LYS A 532 -10.92 -14.86 43.41
C LYS A 532 -9.55 -14.20 43.22
N ASN A 533 -8.94 -14.31 42.03
CA ASN A 533 -7.65 -13.66 41.74
C ASN A 533 -7.82 -12.18 41.38
N PHE A 534 -8.99 -11.80 40.83
CA PHE A 534 -9.38 -10.43 40.58
C PHE A 534 -9.49 -9.61 41.89
N GLN A 535 -10.07 -10.19 42.94
CA GLN A 535 -10.15 -9.54 44.27
C GLN A 535 -8.80 -9.48 44.99
N LYS A 536 -7.94 -10.51 44.84
CA LYS A 536 -6.59 -10.49 45.44
C LYS A 536 -5.64 -9.46 44.81
N CYS A 537 -5.69 -9.28 43.48
CA CYS A 537 -4.85 -8.28 42.80
C CYS A 537 -5.31 -6.83 43.07
N MET A 538 -6.62 -6.63 43.29
CA MET A 538 -7.19 -5.36 43.77
C MET A 538 -6.80 -5.07 45.24
N ALA A 539 -6.63 -6.10 46.08
CA ALA A 539 -6.23 -5.95 47.48
C ALA A 539 -4.73 -5.60 47.65
N SER A 540 -3.85 -6.05 46.73
CA SER A 540 -2.41 -5.77 46.78
C SER A 540 -1.99 -4.40 46.23
N ASN A 541 -2.89 -3.65 45.59
CA ASN A 541 -2.65 -2.28 45.09
C ASN A 541 -3.37 -1.19 45.91
N SER A 542 -3.67 -1.47 47.18
CA SER A 542 -4.45 -0.61 48.08
C SER A 542 -3.83 0.77 48.38
N GLN A 543 -2.57 1.01 48.01
CA GLN A 543 -1.95 2.33 48.15
C GLN A 543 -2.38 3.35 47.08
N ILE A 544 -2.98 2.92 45.96
CA ILE A 544 -3.48 3.84 44.92
C ILE A 544 -4.93 4.30 45.21
N TYR A 545 -5.64 3.64 46.11
CA TYR A 545 -7.05 3.93 46.42
C TYR A 545 -7.28 4.84 47.64
N GLN A 546 -6.25 5.18 48.43
CA GLN A 546 -6.42 6.04 49.61
C GLN A 546 -6.56 7.54 49.31
N HIS A 547 -6.34 8.00 48.07
CA HIS A 547 -6.58 9.41 47.71
C HIS A 547 -7.94 9.67 47.02
N ILE A 548 -8.82 8.68 46.95
CA ILE A 548 -10.15 8.86 46.35
C ILE A 548 -11.20 8.10 47.20
N GLY A 549 -11.65 8.70 48.30
CA GLY A 549 -12.72 8.10 49.11
C GLY A 549 -13.21 8.97 50.27
N GLY A 550 -14.04 9.98 49.98
CA GLY A 550 -14.91 10.61 50.98
C GLY A 550 -16.29 9.94 50.99
N ALA A 551 -16.57 9.22 52.08
CA ALA A 551 -17.85 8.81 52.68
C ALA A 551 -19.05 8.41 51.78
N LEU A 552 -19.44 7.12 51.86
CA LEU A 552 -20.82 6.67 51.65
C LEU A 552 -21.64 6.88 52.94
N PRO A 553 -22.91 7.32 52.88
CA PRO A 553 -23.76 7.42 54.07
C PRO A 553 -24.20 6.03 54.53
N LYS A 554 -24.06 5.79 55.85
CA LYS A 554 -24.59 4.62 56.54
C LYS A 554 -26.12 4.63 56.47
N LYS A 555 -26.72 3.52 56.04
CA LYS A 555 -28.14 3.22 56.27
C LYS A 555 -28.39 3.15 57.79
N GLN A 556 -29.35 3.91 58.28
CA GLN A 556 -30.02 3.65 59.55
C GLN A 556 -31.03 2.50 59.38
N GLN A 557 -31.29 1.85 60.52
CA GLN A 557 -31.90 0.54 60.79
C GLN A 557 -33.09 0.12 59.93
#